data_AF-A0A8S3S4X0-F1
#
_entry.id   AF-A0A8S3S4X0-F1
#
_cell.length_a   1.000
_cell.length_b   1.000
_cell.length_c   1.000
_cell.angle_alpha   90.00
_cell.angle_beta   90.00
_cell.angle_gamma   90.00
#
_symmetry.space_group_name_H-M   'P 1'
#
loop_
_entity.id
_entity.type
_entity.pdbx_description
1 polymer ?
#
loop_
_entity_poly.entity_id
_entity_poly.type
_entity_poly.pdbx_seq_one_letter_code
_entity_poly.pdbx_strand_id
1 'polypeptide(L)'
;MSVYLPTKSTTDSKIIFDDCIDQLYEIVQKYKETHDIVIGGDFNEDIVKETNNSKRKIALLEFMKECKLTTNHKGPTFINTSGADISEIDYFLHSNIDLQPSKRITDHPVNVSDHHPILLQMQCYLTQHAQQTSNNQKLKIKWEKLDKQQYTDIISKEIIKYSDMLENDNESIDQIIKDTTNLMSETAKKVSKQKTYGKNKLKLNIWNKEIADALKANKQAYKIWKDNGRPMNIDHPLIIEKKLTRKTFRTEIRNEELRRKHNERNILIHSNSGDKNLFL
;
A
#
# COMPACT_ATOMS: atom_id res chain seq x y z
N MET A 1 -11.33 5.48 6.00
CA MET A 1 -10.14 5.89 6.80
C MET A 1 -10.30 7.36 7.16
N SER A 2 -9.89 7.76 8.38
CA SER A 2 -9.85 9.16 8.80
C SER A 2 -8.42 9.71 8.72
N VAL A 3 -8.24 10.94 8.25
CA VAL A 3 -6.92 11.58 8.10
C VAL A 3 -6.90 13.00 8.68
N TYR A 4 -5.72 13.44 9.10
CA TYR A 4 -5.42 14.82 9.47
C TYR A 4 -4.03 15.15 8.90
N LEU A 5 -3.97 15.95 7.85
CA LEU A 5 -2.70 16.30 7.19
C LEU A 5 -2.03 17.51 7.87
N PRO A 6 -0.69 17.62 7.84
CA PRO A 6 0.02 18.69 8.52
C PRO A 6 -0.43 20.09 8.06
N THR A 7 -0.60 21.03 8.99
CA THR A 7 -0.87 22.45 8.68
C THR A 7 0.34 23.13 8.02
N LYS A 8 0.16 24.34 7.47
CA LYS A 8 1.24 25.09 6.79
C LYS A 8 2.20 25.83 7.74
N SER A 9 1.99 25.76 9.06
CA SER A 9 2.65 26.64 10.03
C SER A 9 4.06 26.23 10.45
N THR A 10 4.54 25.03 10.09
CA THR A 10 5.87 24.55 10.51
C THR A 10 6.89 24.60 9.37
N THR A 11 8.16 24.84 9.70
CA THR A 11 9.27 24.90 8.75
C THR A 11 9.39 23.63 7.91
N ASP A 12 9.10 22.47 8.53
CA ASP A 12 9.13 21.15 7.90
C ASP A 12 7.78 20.68 7.36
N SER A 13 6.73 21.52 7.44
CA SER A 13 5.35 21.15 7.09
C SER A 13 5.25 20.50 5.71
N LYS A 14 6.02 20.97 4.75
CA LYS A 14 6.05 20.42 3.39
C LYS A 14 6.60 18.99 3.35
N ILE A 15 7.71 18.73 4.03
CA ILE A 15 8.34 17.40 4.04
C ILE A 15 7.39 16.40 4.70
N ILE A 16 6.80 16.80 5.83
CA ILE A 16 5.86 15.95 6.57
C ILE A 16 4.60 15.71 5.72
N PHE A 17 4.10 16.73 5.01
CA PHE A 17 2.96 16.59 4.11
C PHE A 17 3.23 15.58 3.00
N ASP A 18 4.36 15.70 2.29
CA ASP A 18 4.76 14.73 1.26
C ASP A 18 4.84 13.30 1.84
N ASP A 19 5.44 13.14 3.01
CA ASP A 19 5.58 11.85 3.70
C ASP A 19 4.21 11.25 4.08
N CYS A 20 3.22 12.08 4.43
CA CYS A 20 1.85 11.66 4.69
C CYS A 20 1.16 11.21 3.40
N ILE A 21 1.29 11.97 2.31
CA ILE A 21 0.76 11.58 0.99
C ILE A 21 1.35 10.24 0.54
N ASP A 22 2.65 10.01 0.73
CA ASP A 22 3.30 8.75 0.43
C ASP A 22 2.73 7.57 1.23
N GLN A 23 2.44 7.78 2.51
CA GLN A 23 1.82 6.76 3.35
C GLN A 23 0.38 6.46 2.92
N LEU A 24 -0.40 7.48 2.58
CA LEU A 24 -1.75 7.31 2.04
C LEU A 24 -1.69 6.53 0.73
N TYR A 25 -0.75 6.84 -0.16
CA TYR A 25 -0.52 6.10 -1.39
C TYR A 25 -0.27 4.61 -1.12
N GLU A 26 0.67 4.28 -0.23
CA GLU A 26 0.96 2.88 0.15
C GLU A 26 -0.29 2.16 0.67
N ILE A 27 -1.11 2.82 1.49
CA ILE A 27 -2.36 2.26 2.02
C ILE A 27 -3.37 2.00 0.89
N VAL A 28 -3.58 2.97 0.00
CA VAL A 28 -4.52 2.82 -1.12
C VAL A 28 -4.07 1.71 -2.05
N GLN A 29 -2.81 1.69 -2.48
CA GLN A 29 -2.29 0.65 -3.36
C GLN A 29 -2.42 -0.75 -2.75
N LYS A 30 -2.30 -0.86 -1.42
CA LYS A 30 -2.44 -2.14 -0.71
C LYS A 30 -3.87 -2.69 -0.75
N TYR A 31 -4.88 -1.83 -0.68
CA TYR A 31 -6.28 -2.27 -0.51
C TYR A 31 -7.16 -2.09 -1.73
N LYS A 32 -6.76 -1.28 -2.72
CA LYS A 32 -7.57 -0.92 -3.90
C LYS A 32 -8.13 -2.09 -4.72
N GLU A 33 -7.46 -3.25 -4.70
CA GLU A 33 -7.91 -4.45 -5.45
C GLU A 33 -8.94 -5.29 -4.67
N THR A 34 -9.16 -4.98 -3.39
CA THR A 34 -9.93 -5.82 -2.45
C THR A 34 -11.00 -5.03 -1.70
N HIS A 35 -10.93 -3.71 -1.70
CA HIS A 35 -11.83 -2.84 -0.96
C HIS A 35 -12.14 -1.61 -1.79
N ASP A 36 -13.37 -1.16 -1.71
CA ASP A 36 -13.68 0.23 -2.05
C ASP A 36 -13.06 1.15 -1.00
N ILE A 37 -12.44 2.23 -1.47
CA ILE A 37 -11.66 3.12 -0.62
C ILE A 37 -12.43 4.41 -0.38
N VAL A 38 -12.56 4.78 0.90
CA VAL A 38 -13.01 6.10 1.34
C VAL A 38 -12.02 6.66 2.34
N ILE A 39 -11.53 7.88 2.08
CA ILE A 39 -10.60 8.63 2.92
C ILE A 39 -11.25 9.96 3.29
N GLY A 40 -11.59 10.15 4.55
CA GLY A 40 -12.24 11.36 5.06
C GLY A 40 -11.37 12.12 6.05
N GLY A 41 -11.46 13.44 6.10
CA GLY A 41 -10.86 14.24 7.17
C GLY A 41 -10.31 15.58 6.69
N ASP A 42 -9.48 16.19 7.52
CA ASP A 42 -8.84 17.49 7.26
C ASP A 42 -7.54 17.29 6.47
N PHE A 43 -7.52 17.77 5.22
CA PHE A 43 -6.36 17.69 4.34
C PHE A 43 -5.47 18.94 4.43
N ASN A 44 -5.88 19.98 5.16
CA ASN A 44 -5.15 21.23 5.31
C ASN A 44 -4.69 21.85 3.98
N GLU A 45 -5.41 21.58 2.90
CA GLU A 45 -5.09 22.08 1.56
C GLU A 45 -6.36 22.23 0.73
N ASP A 46 -6.56 23.43 0.17
CA ASP A 46 -7.72 23.73 -0.66
C ASP A 46 -7.43 23.36 -2.12
N ILE A 47 -8.13 22.34 -2.62
CA ILE A 47 -7.95 21.86 -4.00
C ILE A 47 -8.85 22.61 -5.00
N VAL A 48 -9.87 23.32 -4.53
CA VAL A 48 -10.88 24.00 -5.36
C VAL A 48 -10.40 25.41 -5.74
N LYS A 49 -9.78 26.13 -4.80
CA LYS A 49 -9.34 27.51 -5.02
C LYS A 49 -8.24 27.59 -6.08
N GLU A 50 -8.57 28.08 -7.27
CA GLU A 50 -7.66 28.14 -8.43
C GLU A 50 -6.45 29.06 -8.22
N THR A 51 -6.61 30.10 -7.40
CA THR A 51 -5.60 31.14 -7.19
C THR A 51 -4.37 30.67 -6.42
N ASN A 52 -4.34 29.42 -5.94
CA ASN A 52 -3.28 28.92 -5.06
C ASN A 52 -2.69 27.59 -5.56
N ASN A 53 -1.80 27.64 -6.56
CA ASN A 53 -1.03 26.47 -7.02
C ASN A 53 0.13 26.14 -6.07
N SER A 54 -0.22 25.79 -4.83
CA SER A 54 0.76 25.35 -3.84
C SER A 54 1.35 23.99 -4.23
N LYS A 55 2.62 23.73 -3.89
CA LYS A 55 3.23 22.40 -4.13
C LYS A 55 2.46 21.27 -3.42
N ARG A 56 1.86 21.56 -2.26
CA ARG A 56 1.01 20.63 -1.51
C ARG A 56 -0.28 20.31 -2.26
N LYS A 57 -0.92 21.32 -2.86
CA LYS A 57 -2.10 21.14 -3.71
C LYS A 57 -1.76 20.24 -4.90
N ILE A 58 -0.64 20.50 -5.58
CA ILE A 58 -0.18 19.66 -6.68
C ILE A 58 0.03 18.22 -6.22
N ALA A 59 0.75 17.99 -5.11
CA ALA A 59 0.99 16.65 -4.57
C ALA A 59 -0.32 15.91 -4.21
N LEU A 60 -1.29 16.61 -3.62
CA LEU A 60 -2.60 16.04 -3.29
C LEU A 60 -3.41 15.69 -4.55
N LEU A 61 -3.42 16.57 -5.55
CA LEU A 61 -4.08 16.33 -6.84
C LEU A 61 -3.43 15.18 -7.62
N GLU A 62 -2.10 15.09 -7.60
CA GLU A 62 -1.36 13.97 -8.19
C GLU A 62 -1.70 12.65 -7.49
N PHE A 63 -1.70 12.63 -6.16
CA PHE A 63 -2.14 11.47 -5.37
C PHE A 63 -3.56 11.04 -5.74
N MET A 64 -4.51 11.98 -5.78
CA MET A 64 -5.89 11.72 -6.17
C MET A 64 -5.95 11.11 -7.58
N LYS A 65 -5.26 11.73 -8.55
CA LYS A 65 -5.22 11.26 -9.94
C LYS A 65 -4.62 9.85 -10.05
N GLU A 66 -3.47 9.61 -9.42
CA GLU A 66 -2.78 8.32 -9.48
C GLU A 66 -3.59 7.19 -8.82
N CYS A 67 -4.30 7.51 -7.74
CA CYS A 67 -5.15 6.57 -7.02
C CYS A 67 -6.58 6.49 -7.57
N LYS A 68 -6.89 7.24 -8.63
CA LYS A 68 -8.25 7.39 -9.18
C LYS A 68 -9.28 7.75 -8.10
N LEU A 69 -8.88 8.61 -7.17
CA LEU A 69 -9.74 9.13 -6.12
C LEU A 69 -10.41 10.42 -6.60
N THR A 70 -11.69 10.56 -6.28
CA THR A 70 -12.47 11.77 -6.53
C THR A 70 -13.07 12.28 -5.23
N THR A 71 -13.50 13.53 -5.22
CA THR A 71 -14.33 14.11 -4.17
C THR A 71 -15.48 14.84 -4.85
N ASN A 72 -16.67 14.71 -4.30
CA ASN A 72 -17.87 15.41 -4.79
C ASN A 72 -18.28 16.54 -3.85
N HIS A 73 -17.51 16.76 -2.78
CA HIS A 73 -17.76 17.84 -1.85
C HIS A 73 -17.49 19.20 -2.53
N LYS A 74 -18.33 20.19 -2.20
CA LYS A 74 -18.20 21.57 -2.63
C LYS A 74 -18.64 22.52 -1.52
N GLY A 75 -17.82 23.53 -1.26
CA GLY A 75 -18.08 24.62 -0.34
C GLY A 75 -17.13 24.61 0.86
N PRO A 76 -17.08 25.71 1.62
CA PRO A 76 -16.11 25.82 2.69
C PRO A 76 -16.44 24.94 3.88
N THR A 77 -15.39 24.40 4.48
CA THR A 77 -15.46 23.56 5.67
C THR A 77 -14.70 24.18 6.82
N PHE A 78 -13.86 25.17 6.55
CA PHE A 78 -13.16 25.94 7.56
C PHE A 78 -13.52 27.40 7.39
N ILE A 79 -13.92 28.03 8.49
CA ILE A 79 -14.20 29.46 8.57
C ILE A 79 -13.43 29.97 9.79
N ASN A 80 -12.46 30.84 9.57
CA ASN A 80 -11.72 31.44 10.68
C ASN A 80 -12.66 32.26 11.59
N THR A 81 -12.22 32.54 12.81
CA THR A 81 -13.05 33.26 13.80
C THR A 81 -13.46 34.67 13.37
N SER A 82 -12.76 35.28 12.41
CA SER A 82 -13.11 36.59 11.86
C SER A 82 -14.06 36.53 10.65
N GLY A 83 -14.36 35.33 10.13
CA GLY A 83 -15.13 35.10 8.90
C GLY A 83 -14.41 35.53 7.62
N ALA A 84 -13.16 35.99 7.70
CA ALA A 84 -12.39 36.52 6.57
C ALA A 84 -11.72 35.42 5.74
N ASP A 85 -11.24 34.36 6.39
CA ASP A 85 -10.61 33.23 5.72
C ASP A 85 -11.58 32.06 5.69
N ILE A 86 -11.98 31.73 4.47
CA ILE A 86 -12.92 30.68 4.14
C ILE A 86 -12.19 29.72 3.22
N SER A 87 -12.11 28.45 3.61
CA SER A 87 -11.44 27.42 2.82
C SER A 87 -12.19 26.09 2.85
N GLU A 88 -12.08 25.36 1.75
CA GLU A 88 -12.52 23.98 1.66
C GLU A 88 -11.29 23.10 1.89
N ILE A 89 -11.14 22.52 3.07
CA ILE A 89 -9.95 21.71 3.41
C ILE A 89 -10.29 20.34 3.97
N ASP A 90 -11.56 20.10 4.28
CA ASP A 90 -12.06 18.80 4.69
C ASP A 90 -12.69 18.11 3.49
N TYR A 91 -12.36 16.84 3.28
CA TYR A 91 -12.83 16.09 2.11
C TYR A 91 -13.16 14.65 2.45
N PHE A 92 -14.02 14.05 1.63
CA PHE A 92 -14.12 12.60 1.46
C PHE A 92 -13.64 12.21 0.06
N LEU A 93 -12.44 11.65 -0.02
CA LEU A 93 -11.87 11.07 -1.24
C LEU A 93 -12.33 9.63 -1.40
N HIS A 94 -12.72 9.21 -2.61
CA HIS A 94 -13.24 7.85 -2.86
C HIS A 94 -12.92 7.30 -4.25
N SER A 95 -12.87 5.97 -4.41
CA SER A 95 -12.25 5.29 -5.57
C SER A 95 -13.17 4.88 -6.73
N ASN A 96 -14.49 5.04 -6.63
CA ASN A 96 -15.57 4.71 -7.61
C ASN A 96 -16.84 4.20 -6.90
N ILE A 97 -17.14 4.69 -5.71
CA ILE A 97 -18.43 4.38 -5.11
C ILE A 97 -19.43 5.40 -5.65
N ASP A 98 -20.62 4.95 -6.02
CA ASP A 98 -21.75 5.82 -6.36
C ASP A 98 -22.23 6.50 -5.05
N LEU A 99 -21.38 7.41 -4.55
CA LEU A 99 -21.62 8.18 -3.36
C LEU A 99 -22.48 9.35 -3.78
N GLN A 100 -23.62 9.45 -3.12
CA GLN A 100 -24.40 10.67 -3.05
C GLN A 100 -24.01 11.36 -1.74
N PRO A 101 -22.89 12.12 -1.68
CA PRO A 101 -22.64 12.94 -0.52
C PRO A 101 -23.76 13.97 -0.44
N SER A 102 -24.69 13.74 0.49
CA SER A 102 -25.71 14.71 0.83
C SER A 102 -25.05 15.73 1.74
N LYS A 103 -24.82 16.92 1.19
CA LYS A 103 -24.37 18.05 1.99
C LYS A 103 -25.46 18.41 2.98
N ARG A 104 -25.17 18.22 4.25
CA ARG A 104 -25.79 19.00 5.32
C ARG A 104 -24.66 19.71 6.03
N ILE A 105 -24.35 20.95 5.60
CA ILE A 105 -23.74 21.89 6.54
C ILE A 105 -24.82 22.04 7.59
N THR A 106 -24.71 21.27 8.66
CA THR A 106 -25.54 21.53 9.82
C THR A 106 -24.97 22.79 10.42
N ASP A 107 -25.68 23.90 10.27
CA ASP A 107 -25.58 25.04 11.17
C ASP A 107 -26.06 24.56 12.54
N HIS A 108 -25.27 23.67 13.14
CA HIS A 108 -25.56 23.12 14.42
C HIS A 108 -25.30 24.27 15.39
N PRO A 109 -26.30 24.76 16.14
CA PRO A 109 -26.14 25.90 17.04
C PRO A 109 -25.16 25.63 18.21
N VAL A 110 -24.50 24.47 18.20
CA VAL A 110 -23.57 23.96 19.21
C VAL A 110 -22.22 23.59 18.57
N ASN A 111 -21.95 23.95 17.31
CA ASN A 111 -20.62 23.71 16.74
C ASN A 111 -19.58 24.59 17.46
N VAL A 112 -18.67 23.95 18.19
CA VAL A 112 -17.57 24.62 18.92
C VAL A 112 -16.27 24.65 18.13
N SER A 113 -16.25 24.06 16.93
CA SER A 113 -15.09 24.08 16.03
C SER A 113 -15.22 25.18 14.98
N ASP A 114 -14.08 25.71 14.58
CA ASP A 114 -13.83 26.49 13.37
C ASP A 114 -14.00 25.69 12.06
N HIS A 115 -14.16 24.36 12.15
CA HIS A 115 -14.56 23.50 11.05
C HIS A 115 -16.05 23.16 11.10
N HIS A 116 -16.69 23.18 9.93
CA HIS A 116 -18.03 22.66 9.70
C HIS A 116 -17.99 21.16 9.39
N PRO A 117 -18.89 20.37 9.98
CA PRO A 117 -18.94 18.93 9.73
C PRO A 117 -19.37 18.64 8.28
N ILE A 118 -18.71 17.67 7.66
CA ILE A 118 -19.15 17.09 6.39
C ILE A 118 -19.86 15.76 6.68
N LEU A 119 -21.07 15.64 6.16
CA LEU A 119 -21.81 14.38 6.17
C LEU A 119 -21.57 13.63 4.85
N LEU A 120 -21.15 12.37 4.94
CA LEU A 120 -21.12 11.45 3.82
C LEU A 120 -22.19 10.38 4.02
N GLN A 121 -23.17 10.34 3.13
CA GLN A 121 -24.13 9.25 3.06
C GLN A 121 -23.68 8.28 1.97
N MET A 122 -23.60 7.00 2.32
CA MET A 122 -23.14 5.97 1.41
C MET A 122 -24.03 4.73 1.50
N GLN A 123 -24.36 4.16 0.35
CA GLN A 123 -24.99 2.85 0.28
C GLN A 123 -23.89 1.82 0.12
N CYS A 124 -23.60 1.08 1.18
CA CYS A 124 -22.64 0.00 1.15
C CYS A 124 -23.39 -1.32 1.00
N TYR A 125 -23.05 -2.08 -0.04
CA TYR A 125 -23.37 -3.49 -0.06
C TYR A 125 -22.34 -4.18 0.82
N LEU A 126 -22.78 -4.68 1.97
CA LEU A 126 -22.00 -5.65 2.70
C LEU A 126 -22.03 -6.92 1.87
N THR A 127 -21.11 -7.02 0.91
CA THR A 127 -20.76 -8.31 0.34
C THR A 127 -20.32 -9.13 1.54
N GLN A 128 -21.14 -10.09 1.96
CA GLN A 128 -20.64 -11.23 2.70
C GLN A 128 -19.65 -11.92 1.76
N HIS A 129 -18.46 -11.36 1.62
CA HIS A 129 -17.31 -12.13 1.22
C HIS A 129 -17.25 -13.21 2.27
N ALA A 130 -17.78 -14.38 1.91
CA ALA A 130 -17.90 -15.54 2.76
C ALA A 130 -16.50 -16.09 3.06
N GLN A 131 -15.52 -15.30 3.52
CA GLN A 131 -14.13 -15.68 3.78
C GLN A 131 -13.48 -16.56 2.68
N GLN A 132 -14.04 -16.59 1.47
CA GLN A 132 -13.71 -17.54 0.42
C GLN A 132 -12.79 -16.92 -0.64
N THR A 133 -12.63 -15.61 -0.63
CA THR A 133 -11.60 -14.93 -1.42
C THR A 133 -10.29 -14.85 -0.63
N SER A 134 -9.46 -15.89 -0.81
CA SER A 134 -8.00 -15.88 -0.63
C SER A 134 -7.40 -16.02 0.78
N ASN A 135 -7.76 -17.10 1.48
CA ASN A 135 -6.80 -17.80 2.34
C ASN A 135 -5.66 -18.49 1.55
N ASN A 136 -5.35 -18.03 0.33
CA ASN A 136 -4.12 -18.31 -0.38
C ASN A 136 -2.92 -17.53 0.19
N GLN A 137 -3.02 -17.03 1.43
CA GLN A 137 -1.82 -16.76 2.21
C GLN A 137 -1.14 -18.11 2.49
N LYS A 138 -0.27 -18.53 1.57
CA LYS A 138 0.56 -19.72 1.74
C LYS A 138 1.23 -19.63 3.10
N LEU A 139 0.84 -20.52 4.01
CA LEU A 139 1.51 -20.66 5.30
C LEU A 139 3.00 -20.85 5.02
N LYS A 140 3.80 -19.88 5.43
CA LYS A 140 5.26 -19.98 5.30
C LYS A 140 5.77 -20.80 6.47
N ILE A 141 6.37 -21.94 6.15
CA ILE A 141 7.08 -22.77 7.12
C ILE A 141 8.33 -22.01 7.54
N LYS A 142 8.52 -21.85 8.84
CA LYS A 142 9.78 -21.38 9.44
C LYS A 142 10.64 -22.59 9.74
N TRP A 143 11.45 -22.99 8.76
CA TRP A 143 12.31 -24.17 8.87
C TRP A 143 13.21 -24.15 10.11
N GLU A 144 13.59 -22.96 10.57
CA GLU A 144 14.41 -22.76 11.76
C GLU A 144 13.68 -23.05 13.10
N LYS A 145 12.34 -23.08 13.09
CA LYS A 145 11.49 -23.34 14.27
C LYS A 145 10.76 -24.67 14.22
N LEU A 146 10.99 -25.44 13.16
CA LEU A 146 10.35 -26.72 12.93
C LEU A 146 10.96 -27.77 13.87
N ASP A 147 10.12 -28.64 14.42
CA ASP A 147 10.57 -29.78 15.22
C ASP A 147 11.23 -30.81 14.29
N LYS A 148 12.57 -30.73 14.20
CA LYS A 148 13.34 -31.49 13.21
C LYS A 148 13.21 -33.01 13.41
N GLN A 149 13.16 -33.46 14.66
CA GLN A 149 13.07 -34.88 14.96
C GLN A 149 11.72 -35.43 14.49
N GLN A 150 10.63 -34.79 14.91
CA GLN A 150 9.28 -35.21 14.53
C GLN A 150 9.05 -35.16 13.01
N TYR A 151 9.61 -34.16 12.32
CA TYR A 151 9.56 -34.08 10.86
C TYR A 151 10.27 -35.25 10.20
N THR A 152 11.52 -35.52 10.59
CA THR A 152 12.32 -36.62 10.04
C THR A 152 11.63 -37.97 10.28
N ASP A 153 11.11 -38.21 11.48
CA ASP A 153 10.44 -39.47 11.82
C ASP A 153 9.23 -39.73 10.90
N ILE A 154 8.43 -38.70 10.61
CA ILE A 154 7.27 -38.82 9.71
C ILE A 154 7.72 -39.03 8.27
N ILE A 155 8.67 -38.23 7.78
CA ILE A 155 9.15 -38.34 6.40
C ILE A 155 9.81 -39.70 6.15
N SER A 156 10.72 -40.14 7.02
CA SER A 156 11.40 -41.43 6.88
C SER A 156 10.43 -42.61 6.87
N LYS A 157 9.32 -42.54 7.59
CA LYS A 157 8.29 -43.58 7.60
C LYS A 157 7.46 -43.61 6.31
N GLU A 158 7.10 -42.44 5.79
CA GLU A 158 6.18 -42.33 4.65
C GLU A 158 6.92 -42.38 3.30
N ILE A 159 8.18 -41.95 3.24
CA ILE A 159 8.94 -41.87 1.99
C ILE A 159 9.29 -43.23 1.39
N ILE A 160 9.36 -44.27 2.24
CA ILE A 160 9.62 -45.66 1.83
C ILE A 160 8.57 -46.12 0.80
N LYS A 161 7.31 -45.73 0.98
CA LYS A 161 6.21 -46.08 0.06
C LYS A 161 6.47 -45.60 -1.37
N TYR A 162 7.13 -44.45 -1.53
CA TYR A 162 7.46 -43.92 -2.85
C TYR A 162 8.68 -44.60 -3.48
N SER A 163 9.58 -45.17 -2.67
CA SER A 163 10.67 -46.03 -3.16
C SER A 163 10.10 -47.31 -3.78
N ASP A 164 9.16 -47.96 -3.09
CA ASP A 164 8.49 -49.16 -3.59
C ASP A 164 7.70 -48.86 -4.89
N MET A 165 7.11 -47.67 -5.02
CA MET A 165 6.39 -47.26 -6.22
C MET A 165 7.31 -47.02 -7.43
N LEU A 166 8.53 -46.50 -7.19
CA LEU A 166 9.56 -46.35 -8.23
C LEU A 166 10.09 -47.68 -8.72
N GLU A 167 10.27 -48.66 -7.82
CA GLU A 167 10.79 -49.99 -8.18
C GLU A 167 9.77 -50.85 -8.96
N ASN A 168 8.48 -50.59 -8.78
CA ASN A 168 7.41 -51.37 -9.40
C ASN A 168 6.85 -50.76 -10.70
N ASP A 169 7.45 -49.69 -11.24
CA ASP A 169 7.06 -48.99 -12.50
C ASP A 169 5.55 -48.61 -12.59
N ASN A 170 4.88 -48.51 -11.44
CA ASN A 170 3.42 -48.35 -11.38
C ASN A 170 2.96 -46.90 -11.58
N GLU A 171 3.85 -45.92 -11.44
CA GLU A 171 3.52 -44.50 -11.57
C GLU A 171 4.58 -43.69 -12.31
N SER A 172 4.14 -42.59 -12.92
CA SER A 172 5.03 -41.60 -13.52
C SER A 172 5.91 -40.93 -12.46
N ILE A 173 7.21 -40.79 -12.77
CA ILE A 173 8.20 -40.09 -11.94
C ILE A 173 7.73 -38.69 -11.55
N ASP A 174 7.05 -37.96 -12.45
CA ASP A 174 6.56 -36.61 -12.18
C ASP A 174 5.49 -36.59 -11.07
N GLN A 175 4.65 -37.62 -11.04
CA GLN A 175 3.61 -37.78 -10.03
C GLN A 175 4.24 -38.09 -8.66
N ILE A 176 5.26 -38.95 -8.64
CA ILE A 176 6.02 -39.30 -7.42
C ILE A 176 6.75 -38.07 -6.85
N ILE A 177 7.39 -37.25 -7.70
CA ILE A 177 8.03 -35.99 -7.28
C ILE A 177 7.01 -35.03 -6.65
N LYS A 178 5.86 -34.88 -7.30
CA LYS A 178 4.78 -34.01 -6.84
C LYS A 178 4.24 -34.47 -5.48
N ASP A 179 4.01 -35.76 -5.31
CA ASP A 179 3.46 -36.31 -4.08
C ASP A 179 4.46 -36.29 -2.93
N THR A 180 5.74 -36.56 -3.21
CA THR A 180 6.82 -36.41 -2.21
C THR A 180 6.93 -34.95 -1.75
N THR A 181 6.87 -33.99 -2.69
CA THR A 181 6.90 -32.55 -2.37
C THR A 181 5.69 -32.14 -1.52
N ASN A 182 4.51 -32.67 -1.83
CA ASN A 182 3.29 -32.44 -1.05
C ASN A 182 3.41 -33.02 0.36
N LEU A 183 3.89 -34.26 0.50
CA LEU A 183 4.14 -34.91 1.79
C LEU A 183 5.10 -34.07 2.65
N MET A 184 6.21 -33.62 2.09
CA MET A 184 7.17 -32.76 2.79
C MET A 184 6.52 -31.45 3.26
N SER A 185 5.77 -30.79 2.38
CA SER A 185 5.08 -29.54 2.68
C SER A 185 4.02 -29.70 3.77
N GLU A 186 3.17 -30.72 3.69
CA GLU A 186 2.11 -30.98 4.68
C GLU A 186 2.68 -31.43 6.03
N THR A 187 3.72 -32.27 6.02
CA THR A 187 4.40 -32.67 7.25
C THR A 187 5.01 -31.46 7.95
N ALA A 188 5.70 -30.60 7.21
CA ALA A 188 6.27 -29.38 7.76
C ALA A 188 5.21 -28.42 8.33
N LYS A 189 4.04 -28.31 7.70
CA LYS A 189 2.91 -27.55 8.24
C LYS A 189 2.35 -28.17 9.53
N LYS A 190 2.29 -29.51 9.60
CA LYS A 190 1.77 -30.25 10.75
C LYS A 190 2.68 -30.11 11.98
N VAL A 191 3.99 -30.22 11.81
CA VAL A 191 4.96 -30.15 12.92
C VAL A 191 5.35 -28.72 13.33
N SER A 192 5.05 -27.72 12.50
CA SER A 192 5.36 -26.33 12.81
C SER A 192 4.43 -25.79 13.91
N LYS A 193 4.97 -25.62 15.12
CA LYS A 193 4.24 -25.07 16.30
C LYS A 193 3.81 -23.61 16.13
N GLN A 194 4.43 -22.86 15.21
CA GLN A 194 4.09 -21.47 14.93
C GLN A 194 3.69 -21.29 13.48
N LYS A 195 2.41 -21.00 13.26
CA LYS A 195 1.91 -20.53 11.97
C LYS A 195 2.13 -19.02 11.91
N THR A 196 3.09 -18.57 11.10
CA THR A 196 3.19 -17.14 10.79
C THR A 196 2.53 -16.87 9.46
N TYR A 197 1.52 -16.00 9.48
CA TYR A 197 1.00 -15.39 8.27
C TYR A 197 2.14 -14.61 7.62
N GLY A 198 2.50 -15.00 6.40
CA GLY A 198 3.43 -14.23 5.61
C GLY A 198 2.80 -12.87 5.38
N LYS A 199 3.35 -11.81 6.01
CA LYS A 199 3.08 -10.47 5.51
C LYS A 199 3.54 -10.49 4.06
N ASN A 200 2.62 -10.25 3.12
CA ASN A 200 2.96 -9.90 1.75
C ASN A 200 3.80 -8.63 1.84
N LYS A 201 5.10 -8.78 2.08
CA LYS A 201 6.05 -7.74 1.73
C LYS A 201 5.87 -7.62 0.23
N LEU A 202 5.51 -6.41 -0.22
CA LEU A 202 5.59 -6.05 -1.63
C LEU A 202 6.94 -6.59 -2.11
N LYS A 203 6.90 -7.66 -2.90
CA LYS A 203 8.06 -8.05 -3.67
C LYS A 203 8.17 -6.90 -4.65
N LEU A 204 9.16 -6.04 -4.44
CA LEU A 204 9.61 -5.16 -5.51
C LEU A 204 9.99 -6.11 -6.64
N ASN A 205 9.11 -6.18 -7.64
CA ASN A 205 9.34 -6.98 -8.84
C ASN A 205 10.42 -6.33 -9.73
N ILE A 206 10.95 -5.18 -9.32
CA ILE A 206 11.87 -4.37 -10.09
C ILE A 206 13.05 -3.97 -9.20
N TRP A 207 14.23 -4.39 -9.63
CA TRP A 207 15.51 -4.03 -9.04
C TRP A 207 16.37 -3.45 -10.16
N ASN A 208 16.31 -2.13 -10.33
CA ASN A 208 17.32 -1.43 -11.12
C ASN A 208 18.48 -1.02 -10.18
N LYS A 209 19.56 -0.51 -10.77
CA LYS A 209 20.76 -0.13 -10.02
C LYS A 209 20.46 1.01 -9.05
N GLU A 210 19.63 1.96 -9.46
CA GLU A 210 19.24 3.15 -8.69
C GLU A 210 18.46 2.77 -7.42
N ILE A 211 17.49 1.86 -7.52
CA ILE A 211 16.72 1.33 -6.39
C ILE A 211 17.64 0.52 -5.46
N ALA A 212 18.57 -0.28 -6.02
CA ALA A 212 19.52 -1.05 -5.23
C ALA A 212 20.47 -0.14 -4.43
N ASP A 213 20.99 0.90 -5.05
CA ASP A 213 21.87 1.89 -4.44
C ASP A 213 21.11 2.71 -3.38
N ALA A 214 19.89 3.15 -3.67
CA ALA A 214 19.02 3.85 -2.72
C ALA A 214 18.65 2.96 -1.52
N LEU A 215 18.40 1.66 -1.74
CA LEU A 215 18.17 0.72 -0.64
C LEU A 215 19.42 0.53 0.23
N LYS A 216 20.61 0.46 -0.40
CA LYS A 216 21.87 0.33 0.32
C LYS A 216 22.11 1.56 1.21
N ALA A 217 21.89 2.76 0.68
CA ALA A 217 21.98 4.01 1.44
C ALA A 217 20.98 4.05 2.61
N ASN A 218 19.71 3.68 2.37
CA ASN A 218 18.69 3.60 3.41
C ASN A 218 19.07 2.61 4.53
N LYS A 219 19.55 1.41 4.18
CA LYS A 219 20.04 0.44 5.16
C LYS A 219 21.23 0.96 5.97
N GLN A 220 22.16 1.66 5.31
CA GLN A 220 23.32 2.24 5.96
C GLN A 220 22.92 3.35 6.94
N ALA A 221 22.08 4.30 6.54
CA ALA A 221 21.57 5.35 7.42
C ALA A 221 20.79 4.78 8.62
N TYR A 222 19.97 3.74 8.39
CA TYR A 222 19.28 3.03 9.48
C TYR A 222 20.25 2.39 10.46
N LYS A 223 21.32 1.74 9.95
CA LYS A 223 22.36 1.13 10.78
C LYS A 223 23.07 2.19 11.63
N ILE A 224 23.52 3.29 11.02
CA ILE A 224 24.18 4.41 11.74
C ILE A 224 23.27 4.96 12.84
N TRP A 225 21.99 5.23 12.54
CA TRP A 225 21.03 5.68 13.56
C TRP A 225 20.85 4.67 14.71
N LYS A 226 20.83 3.37 14.39
CA LYS A 226 20.70 2.30 15.38
C LYS A 226 21.95 2.19 16.27
N ASP A 227 23.13 2.27 15.67
CA ASP A 227 24.42 2.12 16.36
C ASP A 227 24.70 3.33 17.27
N ASN A 228 24.12 4.50 16.96
CA ASN A 228 24.18 5.71 17.78
C ASN A 228 23.06 5.80 18.84
N GLY A 229 22.53 4.66 19.30
CA GLY A 229 21.58 4.64 20.41
C GLY A 229 20.15 5.12 20.08
N ARG A 230 19.80 5.27 18.79
CA ARG A 230 18.46 5.66 18.33
C ARG A 230 17.99 6.99 18.92
N PRO A 231 18.68 8.11 18.62
CA PRO A 231 18.21 9.42 19.06
C PRO A 231 16.75 9.63 18.65
N MET A 232 15.98 10.26 19.54
CA MET A 232 14.53 10.50 19.38
C MET A 232 14.20 11.96 19.03
N ASN A 233 15.15 12.89 19.22
CA ASN A 233 14.95 14.29 18.86
C ASN A 233 14.79 14.41 17.33
N ILE A 234 13.66 14.95 16.87
CA ILE A 234 13.29 15.08 15.46
C ILE A 234 14.34 15.87 14.66
N ASP A 235 14.97 16.86 15.29
CA ASP A 235 15.98 17.73 14.67
C ASP A 235 17.39 17.11 14.67
N HIS A 236 17.54 15.90 15.23
CA HIS A 236 18.81 15.22 15.27
C HIS A 236 19.26 14.86 13.84
N PRO A 237 20.50 15.19 13.41
CA PRO A 237 20.97 14.96 12.04
C PRO A 237 20.76 13.53 11.52
N LEU A 238 21.02 12.53 12.36
CA LEU A 238 20.81 11.11 12.02
C LEU A 238 19.34 10.73 11.75
N ILE A 239 18.37 11.39 12.38
CA ILE A 239 16.95 11.17 12.07
C ILE A 239 16.62 11.78 10.71
N ILE A 240 17.11 13.00 10.46
CA ILE A 240 16.92 13.72 9.19
C ILE A 240 17.51 12.89 8.03
N GLU A 241 18.76 12.43 8.15
CA GLU A 241 19.42 11.61 7.15
C GLU A 241 18.68 10.29 6.89
N LYS A 242 18.24 9.61 7.95
CA LYS A 242 17.42 8.39 7.85
C LYS A 242 16.09 8.63 7.13
N LYS A 243 15.43 9.77 7.39
CA LYS A 243 14.18 10.15 6.70
C LYS A 243 14.45 10.45 5.23
N LEU A 244 15.48 11.25 4.93
CA LEU A 244 15.87 11.61 3.56
C LEU A 244 16.20 10.38 2.72
N THR A 245 17.08 9.51 3.20
CA THR A 245 17.46 8.28 2.46
C THR A 245 16.28 7.34 2.24
N ARG A 246 15.33 7.28 3.20
CA ARG A 246 14.07 6.54 3.03
C ARG A 246 13.17 7.19 1.98
N LYS A 247 13.06 8.52 1.95
CA LYS A 247 12.31 9.27 0.94
C LYS A 247 12.88 9.00 -0.45
N THR A 248 14.19 9.17 -0.64
CA THR A 248 14.87 8.87 -1.91
C THR A 248 14.58 7.44 -2.38
N PHE A 249 14.72 6.44 -1.49
CA PHE A 249 14.40 5.05 -1.84
C PHE A 249 12.95 4.86 -2.32
N ARG A 250 11.98 5.51 -1.66
CA ARG A 250 10.57 5.47 -2.07
C ARG A 250 10.33 6.18 -3.41
N THR A 251 10.97 7.34 -3.60
CA THR A 251 10.89 8.10 -4.86
C THR A 251 11.43 7.30 -6.03
N GLU A 252 12.57 6.61 -5.89
CA GLU A 252 13.13 5.77 -6.95
C GLU A 252 12.21 4.61 -7.32
N ILE A 253 11.58 3.96 -6.33
CA ILE A 253 10.56 2.92 -6.58
C ILE A 253 9.40 3.50 -7.39
N ARG A 254 8.86 4.65 -6.98
CA ARG A 254 7.72 5.30 -7.66
C ARG A 254 8.09 5.68 -9.10
N ASN A 255 9.26 6.28 -9.30
CA ASN A 255 9.75 6.68 -10.62
C ASN A 255 9.83 5.48 -11.57
N GLU A 256 10.34 4.36 -11.08
CA GLU A 256 10.46 3.14 -11.89
C GLU A 256 9.09 2.51 -12.20
N GLU A 257 8.17 2.48 -11.23
CA GLU A 257 6.79 2.04 -11.47
C GLU A 257 6.08 2.93 -12.51
N LEU A 258 6.30 4.25 -12.47
CA LEU A 258 5.77 5.19 -13.45
C LEU A 258 6.37 4.94 -14.85
N ARG A 259 7.69 4.75 -14.96
CA ARG A 259 8.34 4.40 -16.23
C ARG A 259 7.77 3.11 -16.81
N ARG A 260 7.56 2.08 -15.99
CA ARG A 260 6.99 0.81 -16.45
C ARG A 260 5.56 0.99 -16.98
N LYS A 261 4.70 1.69 -16.25
CA LYS A 261 3.33 2.01 -16.70
C LYS A 261 3.34 2.78 -18.02
N HIS A 262 4.27 3.71 -18.19
CA HIS A 262 4.45 4.45 -19.44
C HIS A 262 4.87 3.53 -20.59
N ASN A 263 5.84 2.64 -20.35
CA ASN A 263 6.29 1.65 -21.34
C ASN A 263 5.18 0.66 -21.72
N GLU A 264 4.44 0.12 -20.75
CA GLU A 264 3.28 -0.74 -20.97
C GLU A 264 2.23 -0.05 -21.85
N ARG A 265 1.92 1.23 -21.56
CA ARG A 265 1.02 2.04 -22.37
C ARG A 265 1.53 2.23 -23.80
N ASN A 266 2.82 2.51 -23.97
CA ASN A 266 3.41 2.68 -25.30
C ASN A 266 3.34 1.37 -26.10
N ILE A 267 3.64 0.22 -25.49
CA ILE A 267 3.52 -1.09 -26.14
C ILE A 267 2.08 -1.33 -26.63
N LEU A 268 1.08 -1.06 -25.78
CA LEU A 268 -0.34 -1.21 -26.15
C LEU A 268 -0.77 -0.30 -27.31
N ILE A 269 -0.26 0.94 -27.34
CA ILE A 269 -0.54 1.87 -28.44
C ILE A 269 0.07 1.35 -29.75
N HIS A 270 1.31 0.86 -29.71
CA HIS A 270 1.98 0.33 -30.90
C HIS A 270 1.35 -0.98 -31.39
N SER A 271 0.98 -1.90 -30.48
CA SER A 271 0.31 -3.15 -30.87
C SER A 271 -1.05 -2.89 -31.54
N ASN A 272 -1.83 -1.93 -31.03
CA ASN A 272 -3.14 -1.59 -31.62
C ASN A 272 -3.03 -0.80 -32.93
N SER A 273 -1.87 -0.22 -33.23
CA SER A 273 -1.61 0.51 -34.46
C SER A 273 -1.09 -0.38 -35.58
N GLY A 274 -0.40 -1.48 -35.24
CA GLY A 274 0.15 -2.44 -36.21
C GLY A 274 -0.91 -3.26 -36.95
N ASP A 275 -2.02 -3.61 -36.29
CA ASP A 275 -3.08 -4.43 -36.90
C ASP A 275 -3.91 -3.70 -37.96
N LYS A 276 -3.82 -2.37 -38.05
CA LYS A 276 -4.55 -1.60 -39.08
C LYS A 276 -3.91 -1.66 -40.46
N ASN A 277 -2.66 -2.13 -40.57
CA ASN A 277 -1.94 -2.25 -41.85
C ASN A 277 -1.95 -3.67 -42.43
N LEU A 278 -2.60 -4.64 -41.77
CA LEU A 278 -2.73 -6.02 -42.25
C LEU A 278 -4.06 -6.30 -42.99
N PHE A 279 -4.90 -5.28 -43.16
CA PHE A 279 -6.18 -5.35 -43.88
C PHE A 279 -6.32 -4.33 -45.01
N LEU A 280 -5.20 -3.91 -45.62
CA LEU A 280 -5.19 -3.20 -46.90
C LEU A 280 -4.66 -4.13 -48.00
#